data_AF-A0A8S3JCN1-F1
#
_entry.id   AF-A0A8S3JCN1-F1
#
_cell.length_a   1.000
_cell.length_b   1.000
_cell.length_c   1.000
_cell.angle_alpha   90.00
_cell.angle_beta   90.00
_cell.angle_gamma   90.00
#
_symmetry.space_group_name_H-M   'P 1'
#
loop_
_entity.id
_entity.type
_entity.pdbx_description
1 polymer ?
#
loop_
_entity_poly.entity_id
_entity_poly.type
_entity_poly.pdbx_seq_one_letter_code
_entity_poly.pdbx_strand_id
1 'polypeptide(L)'
;LPKHHQEHVVELEKIVNDCDKLQQNINEQKQDLNHRPLIKQVNEWERDSILKIKQTAEDCRQTLIKSTDENNIEMKKKLNQFITDLRKMRDDDDFNEIHLNKLRVLLEELKNEHEQLLNVSILEEPTSFINKISIITTASISG
;
A
#
# COMPACT_ATOMS: atom_id res chain seq x y z
N LEU A 1 -44.50 59.44 24.19
CA LEU A 1 -44.69 57.98 24.01
C LEU A 1 -44.42 57.39 22.62
N PRO A 2 -44.27 58.14 21.49
CA PRO A 2 -44.00 57.51 20.18
C PRO A 2 -42.51 57.18 19.89
N LYS A 3 -41.54 57.95 20.41
CA LYS A 3 -40.10 57.75 20.12
C LYS A 3 -39.55 56.40 20.61
N HIS A 4 -39.91 55.99 21.82
CA HIS A 4 -39.39 54.77 22.44
C HIS A 4 -39.87 53.49 21.73
N HIS A 5 -41.07 53.53 21.13
CA HIS A 5 -41.59 52.42 20.33
C HIS A 5 -40.90 52.35 18.96
N GLN A 6 -40.62 53.50 18.34
CA GLN A 6 -39.83 53.57 17.10
C GLN A 6 -38.41 53.04 17.28
N GLU A 7 -37.75 53.33 18.40
CA GLU A 7 -36.41 52.81 18.72
C GLU A 7 -36.42 51.28 18.83
N HIS A 8 -37.42 50.68 19.47
CA HIS A 8 -37.54 49.22 19.56
C HIS A 8 -37.81 48.54 18.20
N VAL A 9 -38.57 49.20 17.32
CA VAL A 9 -38.81 48.67 15.95
C VAL A 9 -37.51 48.67 15.14
N VAL A 10 -36.70 49.72 15.26
CA VAL A 10 -35.39 49.79 14.59
C VAL A 10 -34.41 48.74 15.11
N GLU A 11 -34.41 48.46 16.42
CA GLU A 11 -33.61 47.36 16.98
C GLU A 11 -34.07 45.99 16.47
N LEU A 12 -35.39 45.76 16.41
CA LEU A 12 -35.93 44.50 15.90
C LEU A 12 -35.55 44.29 14.43
N GLU A 13 -35.62 45.32 13.58
CA GLU A 13 -35.19 45.24 12.18
C GLU A 13 -33.69 44.93 12.04
N LYS A 14 -32.84 45.43 12.94
CA LYS A 14 -31.42 45.04 12.96
C LYS A 14 -31.25 43.56 13.28
N ILE A 15 -31.96 43.05 14.29
CA ILE A 15 -31.90 41.63 14.67
C ILE A 15 -32.35 40.75 13.50
N VAL A 16 -33.45 41.10 12.83
CA VAL A 16 -33.94 40.36 11.65
C VAL A 16 -32.88 40.34 10.54
N ASN A 17 -32.29 41.49 10.22
CA ASN A 17 -31.24 41.56 9.21
C ASN A 17 -30.00 40.74 9.56
N ASP A 18 -29.63 40.68 10.85
CA ASP A 18 -28.49 39.88 11.29
C ASP A 18 -28.81 38.37 11.27
N CYS A 19 -30.06 37.99 11.57
CA CYS A 19 -30.54 36.62 11.38
C CYS A 19 -30.51 36.20 9.90
N ASP A 20 -30.97 37.04 8.99
CA ASP A 20 -30.98 36.77 7.55
C ASP A 20 -29.56 36.60 7.00
N LYS A 21 -28.63 37.48 7.40
CA LYS A 21 -27.20 37.35 7.06
C LYS A 21 -26.59 36.06 7.60
N LEU A 22 -26.93 35.68 8.83
CA LEU A 22 -26.45 34.43 9.41
C LEU A 22 -26.99 33.23 8.63
N GLN A 23 -28.27 33.25 8.26
CA GLN A 23 -28.89 32.18 7.46
C GLN A 23 -28.26 32.08 6.06
N GLN A 24 -27.98 33.22 5.43
CA GLN A 24 -27.25 33.27 4.16
C GLN A 24 -25.85 32.65 4.30
N ASN A 25 -25.06 33.06 5.30
CA ASN A 25 -23.72 32.52 5.55
C ASN A 25 -23.75 30.99 5.79
N ILE A 26 -24.74 30.48 6.53
CA ILE A 26 -24.90 29.03 6.77
C ILE A 26 -25.21 28.31 5.44
N ASN A 27 -26.04 28.90 4.59
CA ASN A 27 -26.43 28.31 3.31
C ASN A 27 -25.26 28.31 2.31
N GLU A 28 -24.47 29.39 2.24
CA GLU A 28 -23.28 29.47 1.40
C GLU A 28 -22.22 28.45 1.82
N GLN A 29 -22.02 28.24 3.13
CA GLN A 29 -21.11 27.19 3.63
C GLN A 29 -21.52 25.78 3.21
N LYS A 30 -22.80 25.52 2.95
CA LYS A 30 -23.27 24.19 2.50
C LYS A 30 -23.00 23.93 1.02
N GLN A 31 -22.90 24.97 0.19
CA GLN A 31 -22.84 24.81 -1.26
C GLN A 31 -21.48 24.32 -1.77
N ASP A 32 -20.42 24.41 -0.97
CA ASP A 32 -19.09 23.97 -1.38
C ASP A 32 -18.34 23.16 -0.32
N LEU A 33 -18.81 21.93 -0.10
CA LEU A 33 -18.17 21.00 0.83
C LEU A 33 -16.80 20.50 0.32
N ASN A 34 -16.61 20.39 -0.99
CA ASN A 34 -15.41 19.82 -1.59
C ASN A 34 -14.20 20.78 -1.57
N HIS A 35 -14.43 22.10 -1.55
CA HIS A 35 -13.34 23.08 -1.41
C HIS A 35 -13.03 23.43 0.05
N ARG A 36 -13.70 22.78 1.02
CA ARG A 36 -13.35 22.96 2.43
C ARG A 36 -11.91 22.47 2.67
N PRO A 37 -11.05 23.27 3.32
CA PRO A 37 -9.65 22.91 3.56
C PRO A 37 -9.48 21.55 4.23
N LEU A 38 -10.37 21.18 5.16
CA LEU A 38 -10.32 19.89 5.84
C LEU A 38 -10.67 18.72 4.91
N ILE A 39 -11.62 18.88 3.98
CA ILE A 39 -11.94 17.85 2.98
C ILE A 39 -10.77 17.67 2.02
N LYS A 40 -10.15 18.77 1.59
CA LYS A 40 -8.93 18.72 0.77
C LYS A 40 -7.81 17.94 1.48
N GLN A 41 -7.59 18.18 2.77
CA GLN A 41 -6.60 17.44 3.56
C GLN A 41 -6.92 15.93 3.66
N VAL A 42 -8.19 15.56 3.81
CA VAL A 42 -8.62 14.14 3.81
C VAL A 42 -8.33 13.51 2.43
N ASN A 43 -8.68 14.20 1.35
CA ASN A 43 -8.45 13.71 -0.02
C ASN A 43 -6.96 13.58 -0.35
N GLU A 44 -6.13 14.54 0.09
CA GLU A 44 -4.67 14.48 -0.06
C GLU A 44 -4.10 13.29 0.71
N TRP A 45 -4.49 13.12 1.98
CA TRP A 45 -4.07 11.97 2.79
C TRP A 45 -4.49 10.64 2.16
N GLU A 46 -5.71 10.53 1.64
CA GLU A 46 -6.20 9.32 0.96
C GLU A 46 -5.34 9.00 -0.26
N ARG A 47 -5.16 9.97 -1.15
CA ARG A 47 -4.38 9.80 -2.39
C ARG A 47 -2.95 9.38 -2.09
N ASP A 48 -2.29 10.07 -1.16
CA ASP A 48 -0.89 9.84 -0.84
C ASP A 48 -0.73 8.46 -0.14
N SER A 49 -1.69 8.05 0.69
CA SER A 49 -1.72 6.73 1.32
C SER A 49 -1.86 5.61 0.29
N ILE A 50 -2.78 5.75 -0.68
CA ILE A 50 -2.96 4.78 -1.76
C ILE A 50 -1.69 4.68 -2.61
N LEU A 51 -1.06 5.82 -2.93
CA LEU A 51 0.17 5.84 -3.71
C LEU A 51 1.28 5.06 -2.98
N LYS A 52 1.44 5.30 -1.68
CA LYS A 52 2.42 4.61 -0.85
C LYS A 52 2.20 3.09 -0.82
N ILE A 53 0.95 2.65 -0.67
CA ILE A 53 0.58 1.21 -0.74
C ILE A 53 0.94 0.63 -2.10
N LYS A 54 0.58 1.31 -3.19
CA LYS A 54 0.86 0.85 -4.55
C LYS A 54 2.34 0.73 -4.82
N GLN A 55 3.13 1.72 -4.41
CA GLN A 55 4.57 1.73 -4.59
C GLN A 55 5.22 0.57 -3.85
N THR A 56 4.93 0.41 -2.56
CA THR A 56 5.51 -0.69 -1.77
C THR A 56 5.10 -2.05 -2.30
N ALA A 57 3.84 -2.23 -2.72
CA ALA A 57 3.41 -3.47 -3.34
C ALA A 57 4.16 -3.76 -4.66
N GLU A 58 4.48 -2.74 -5.45
CA GLU A 58 5.27 -2.90 -6.67
C GLU A 58 6.72 -3.24 -6.36
N ASP A 59 7.34 -2.58 -5.39
CA ASP A 59 8.71 -2.87 -4.96
C ASP A 59 8.84 -4.32 -4.46
N CYS A 60 7.86 -4.81 -3.69
CA CYS A 60 7.78 -6.21 -3.28
C CYS A 60 7.66 -7.16 -4.47
N ARG A 61 6.79 -6.87 -5.45
CA ARG A 61 6.64 -7.69 -6.67
C ARG A 61 7.94 -7.76 -7.45
N GLN A 62 8.59 -6.62 -7.68
CA GLN A 62 9.85 -6.56 -8.43
C GLN A 62 10.98 -7.31 -7.71
N THR A 63 11.05 -7.20 -6.39
CA THR A 63 12.02 -7.94 -5.57
C THR A 63 11.80 -9.45 -5.69
N LEU A 64 10.55 -9.91 -5.60
CA LEU A 64 10.20 -11.32 -5.74
C LEU A 64 10.55 -11.86 -7.13
N ILE A 65 10.19 -11.13 -8.20
CA ILE A 65 10.50 -11.51 -9.58
C ILE A 65 12.01 -11.61 -9.77
N LYS A 66 12.77 -10.58 -9.36
CA LYS A 66 14.22 -10.56 -9.50
C LYS A 66 14.89 -11.72 -8.76
N SER A 67 14.50 -11.95 -7.50
CA SER A 67 15.04 -13.07 -6.72
C SER A 67 14.72 -14.43 -7.35
N THR A 68 13.49 -14.60 -7.86
CA THR A 68 13.08 -15.82 -8.56
C THR A 68 13.89 -16.03 -9.84
N ASP A 69 14.10 -14.98 -10.62
CA ASP A 69 14.86 -15.04 -11.86
C ASP A 69 16.34 -15.35 -11.63
N GLU A 70 16.96 -14.71 -10.62
CA GLU A 70 18.35 -14.97 -10.22
C GLU A 70 18.53 -16.44 -9.79
N ASN A 71 17.64 -16.94 -8.93
CA ASN A 71 17.62 -18.35 -8.50
C ASN A 71 17.46 -19.30 -9.70
N ASN A 72 16.55 -19.00 -10.62
CA ASN A 72 16.32 -19.80 -11.82
C ASN A 72 17.55 -19.83 -12.76
N ILE A 73 18.26 -18.70 -12.90
CA ILE A 73 19.48 -18.62 -13.71
C ILE A 73 20.57 -19.50 -13.11
N GLU A 74 20.77 -19.43 -11.80
CA GLU A 74 21.76 -20.27 -11.11
C GLU A 74 21.41 -21.75 -11.23
N MET A 75 20.15 -22.12 -10.98
CA MET A 75 19.69 -23.50 -11.08
C MET A 75 19.85 -24.07 -12.50
N LYS A 76 19.53 -23.27 -13.54
CA LYS A 76 19.75 -23.65 -14.93
C LYS A 76 21.23 -23.90 -15.23
N LYS A 77 22.16 -23.10 -14.69
CA LYS A 77 23.60 -23.33 -14.87
C LYS A 77 24.03 -24.67 -14.25
N LYS A 78 23.62 -24.95 -13.01
CA LYS A 78 23.91 -26.22 -12.32
C LYS A 78 23.36 -27.42 -13.11
N LEU A 79 22.11 -27.33 -13.56
CA LEU A 79 21.47 -28.38 -14.34
C LEU A 79 22.15 -28.59 -15.70
N ASN A 80 22.52 -27.52 -16.41
CA ASN A 80 23.23 -27.62 -17.68
C ASN A 80 24.61 -28.28 -17.54
N GLN A 81 25.33 -27.95 -16.47
CA GLN A 81 26.62 -28.60 -16.16
C GLN A 81 26.40 -30.10 -15.92
N PHE A 82 25.45 -30.46 -15.06
CA PHE A 82 25.09 -31.85 -14.78
C PHE A 82 24.71 -32.64 -16.06
N ILE A 83 23.90 -32.04 -16.94
CA ILE A 83 23.53 -32.65 -18.24
C ILE A 83 24.75 -32.82 -19.15
N THR A 84 25.67 -31.85 -19.14
CA THR A 84 26.89 -31.92 -19.96
C THR A 84 27.79 -33.06 -19.49
N ASP A 85 27.99 -33.18 -18.18
CA ASP A 85 28.79 -34.26 -17.59
C ASP A 85 28.17 -35.63 -17.84
N LEU A 86 26.84 -35.75 -17.72
CA LEU A 86 26.10 -36.96 -18.08
C LEU A 86 26.29 -37.38 -19.55
N ARG A 87 26.17 -36.42 -20.47
CA ARG A 87 26.36 -36.69 -21.90
C ARG A 87 27.77 -37.17 -22.19
N LYS A 88 28.77 -36.54 -21.56
CA LYS A 88 30.17 -36.94 -21.71
C LYS A 88 30.41 -38.36 -21.20
N MET A 89 29.94 -38.71 -20.00
CA MET A 89 30.07 -40.08 -19.48
C MET A 89 29.39 -41.12 -20.38
N ARG A 90 28.22 -40.77 -20.95
CA ARG A 90 27.54 -41.65 -21.92
C ARG A 90 28.34 -41.82 -23.20
N ASP A 91 28.87 -40.73 -23.75
CA ASP A 91 29.58 -40.74 -25.03
C ASP A 91 30.95 -41.43 -24.91
N ASP A 92 31.59 -41.31 -23.74
CA ASP A 92 32.87 -41.96 -23.41
C ASP A 92 32.70 -43.43 -22.94
N ASP A 93 31.45 -43.92 -22.79
CA ASP A 93 31.08 -45.21 -22.15
C ASP A 93 31.73 -45.41 -20.76
N ASP A 94 32.02 -44.31 -20.07
CA ASP A 94 32.75 -44.25 -18.79
C ASP A 94 31.79 -44.20 -17.60
N PHE A 95 31.00 -45.26 -17.44
CA PHE A 95 30.09 -45.39 -16.32
C PHE A 95 30.05 -46.80 -15.74
N ASN A 96 29.87 -46.85 -14.43
CA ASN A 96 29.63 -48.07 -13.68
C ASN A 96 28.54 -47.82 -12.63
N GLU A 97 28.19 -48.84 -11.86
CA GLU A 97 27.16 -48.73 -10.83
C GLU A 97 27.43 -47.63 -9.79
N ILE A 98 28.69 -47.41 -9.42
CA ILE A 98 29.09 -46.35 -8.48
C ILE A 98 28.83 -44.97 -9.09
N HIS A 99 29.20 -44.77 -10.37
CA HIS A 99 28.94 -43.53 -11.09
C HIS A 99 27.43 -43.26 -11.19
N LEU A 100 26.63 -44.27 -11.55
CA LEU A 100 25.18 -44.16 -11.66
C LEU A 100 24.50 -43.82 -10.33
N ASN A 101 24.96 -44.43 -9.22
CA ASN A 101 24.41 -44.09 -7.90
C ASN A 101 24.77 -42.67 -7.47
N LYS A 102 26.00 -42.19 -7.73
CA LYS A 102 26.36 -40.79 -7.47
C LYS A 102 25.50 -39.81 -8.26
N LEU A 103 25.28 -40.08 -9.56
CA LEU A 103 24.45 -39.24 -10.42
C LEU A 103 22.99 -39.16 -9.95
N ARG A 104 22.44 -40.27 -9.43
CA ARG A 104 21.10 -40.26 -8.82
C ARG A 104 21.03 -39.37 -7.58
N VAL A 105 22.02 -39.47 -6.68
CA VAL A 105 22.10 -38.62 -5.48
C VAL A 105 22.19 -37.14 -5.87
N LEU A 106 23.09 -36.79 -6.79
CA LEU A 106 23.25 -35.41 -7.27
C LEU A 106 21.96 -34.87 -7.92
N LEU A 107 21.22 -35.71 -8.65
CA LEU A 107 19.94 -35.31 -9.23
C LEU A 107 18.87 -35.03 -8.15
N GLU A 108 18.81 -35.84 -7.10
CA GLU A 108 17.89 -35.58 -5.98
C GLU A 108 18.30 -34.33 -5.18
N GLU A 109 19.60 -34.09 -4.98
CA GLU A 109 20.10 -32.85 -4.38
C GLU A 109 19.68 -31.62 -5.20
N LEU A 110 19.84 -31.67 -6.53
CA LEU A 110 19.40 -30.60 -7.43
C LEU A 110 17.88 -30.35 -7.34
N LYS A 111 17.07 -31.40 -7.25
CA LYS A 111 15.61 -31.26 -7.07
C LYS A 111 15.27 -30.58 -5.74
N ASN A 112 15.89 -31.03 -4.65
CA ASN A 112 15.68 -30.47 -3.32
C ASN A 112 16.11 -29.00 -3.26
N GLU A 113 17.25 -28.66 -3.87
CA GLU A 113 17.74 -27.28 -3.95
C GLU A 113 16.73 -26.40 -4.72
N HIS A 114 16.22 -26.86 -5.85
CA HIS A 114 15.19 -26.13 -6.60
C HIS A 114 13.91 -25.91 -5.78
N GLU A 115 13.44 -26.90 -5.02
CA GLU A 115 12.29 -26.74 -4.14
C GLU A 115 12.54 -25.72 -3.02
N GLN A 116 13.75 -25.70 -2.45
CA GLN A 116 14.11 -24.73 -1.41
C GLN A 116 14.21 -23.29 -1.93
N LEU A 117 14.68 -23.10 -3.17
CA LEU A 117 14.77 -21.78 -3.80
C LEU A 117 13.39 -21.12 -4.03
N LEU A 118 12.31 -21.90 -3.96
CA LEU A 118 10.93 -21.41 -4.05
C LEU A 118 10.34 -21.00 -2.69
N ASN A 119 11.02 -21.28 -1.58
CA ASN A 119 10.55 -20.95 -0.23
C ASN A 119 10.76 -19.46 0.09
N VAL A 120 9.92 -18.60 -0.49
CA VAL A 120 9.82 -17.18 -0.13
C VAL A 120 8.56 -16.94 0.69
N SER A 121 8.68 -16.15 1.75
CA SER A 121 7.58 -15.80 2.65
C SER A 121 7.37 -14.29 2.68
N ILE A 122 6.10 -13.88 2.79
CA ILE A 122 5.74 -12.50 3.06
C ILE A 122 5.74 -12.31 4.58
N LEU A 123 6.44 -11.29 5.06
CA LEU A 123 6.42 -10.87 6.46
C LEU A 123 5.61 -9.58 6.59
N GLU A 124 4.61 -9.57 7.46
CA GLU A 124 3.89 -8.35 7.82
C GLU A 124 4.54 -7.70 9.04
N GLU A 125 4.95 -6.45 8.90
CA GLU A 125 5.48 -5.68 10.04
C GLU A 125 4.34 -5.10 10.89
N PRO A 126 4.43 -5.17 12.23
CA PRO A 126 3.37 -4.71 13.14
C PRO A 126 3.29 -3.18 13.27
N THR A 127 4.16 -2.43 12.60
CA THR A 127 4.22 -0.96 12.70
C THR A 127 3.22 -0.30 11.76
N SER A 128 2.77 0.92 12.10
CA SER A 128 1.78 1.62 11.29
C SER A 128 2.42 2.18 10.03
N PHE A 129 2.24 1.47 8.91
CA PHE A 129 2.74 1.88 7.60
C PHE A 129 2.05 3.16 7.08
N ILE A 130 0.74 3.31 7.35
CA ILE A 130 -0.06 4.49 7.05
C ILE A 130 -0.59 5.10 8.34
N ASN A 131 -0.26 6.36 8.61
CA ASN A 131 -0.75 7.07 9.78
C ASN A 131 -2.23 7.36 9.64
N LYS A 132 -3.05 6.85 10.57
CA LYS A 132 -4.49 7.14 10.61
C LYS A 132 -4.74 8.62 10.95
N ILE A 133 -5.58 9.29 10.15
CA ILE A 133 -6.14 10.61 10.49
C ILE A 133 -7.47 10.49 11.23
N SER A 134 -7.81 11.47 12.06
CA SER A 134 -9.08 11.51 12.80
C SER A 134 -9.54 12.96 12.96
N ILE A 135 -10.85 13.18 12.97
CA ILE A 135 -11.44 14.50 13.20
C ILE A 135 -11.64 14.69 14.70
N ILE A 136 -11.13 15.79 15.25
CA ILE A 136 -11.35 16.19 16.64
C ILE A 136 -12.36 17.33 16.61
N THR A 137 -13.56 17.09 17.16
CA THR A 137 -14.55 18.14 17.37
C THR A 137 -14.43 18.64 18.80
N THR A 138 -13.94 19.86 19.00
CA THR A 138 -14.00 20.52 20.31
C THR A 138 -15.45 20.96 20.53
N ALA A 139 -16.22 20.20 21.30
CA ALA A 139 -17.49 20.68 21.80
C ALA A 139 -17.20 21.85 22.75
N SER A 140 -17.53 23.08 22.33
CA SER A 140 -17.55 24.23 23.22
C SER A 140 -18.65 23.99 24.25
N ILE A 141 -18.26 23.62 25.47
CA ILE A 141 -19.14 23.67 26.63
C ILE A 141 -19.44 25.15 26.87
N SER A 142 -20.68 25.56 26.67
CA SER A 142 -21.19 26.89 26.95
C SER A 142 -22.20 26.82 28.10
N GLY A 143 -21.96 27.59 29.16
CA GLY A 143 -22.93 27.88 30.23
C GLY A 143 -22.42 27.54 31.62
#